data_AF-A0A9D7XC39-F1
#
_entry.id   AF-A0A9D7XC39-F1
#
_cell.length_a   1.000
_cell.length_b   1.000
_cell.length_c   1.000
_cell.angle_alpha   90.00
_cell.angle_beta   90.00
_cell.angle_gamma   90.00
#
_symmetry.space_group_name_H-M   'P 1'
#
loop_
_entity.id
_entity.type
_entity.pdbx_description
1 polymer ?
#
loop_
_entity_poly.entity_id
_entity_poly.type
_entity_poly.pdbx_seq_one_letter_code
_entity_poly.pdbx_strand_id
1 'polypeptide(L)'
;MDAQTLYLQGEFRASAQAWLDLAKANRGERSRYQLRAAEAYREEGDSAAMQAQIDEIDRRKLPVEDQFRLDLMQAELALARNDADGALALLAAPDNSIPQERAPRFYELRARAHALRGETLEAIADRVALDALLDEGQDKQANAGEIRNLVGKLPEDDLRQRLREADRNDPLYSWLLAGARAKAEASGASGSYASDIASTRPLEASAPAMVLANVERATYGRVALLLPSKGPLAAAAAAVREGIFAAYFADPNPRPALKVYDVGSTVEEAMAAYRLALEEGAERVLGPISREAVTALFQSDVPRVPTLALNYADAQALPPPGSLQFALLPEEEAVSAADRMIQRGLKRALVLVPKDDVGLRAAAAFGERLRGQGGVVAGQAEYDPSAADQTAELRRLTGIEQSQARVQFLRGLLGTELKMDPTPRADVDAIFLFARNAQARLLLPQLKSPGSDALPDPVDQRDLWRQQQRVGYRSGWRRVLRSAVAARRQR
;
A
#
# COMPACT_ATOMS: atom_id res chain seq x y z
N MET A 1 7.02 -36.85 -25.03
CA MET A 1 8.14 -35.89 -24.96
C MET A 1 8.80 -36.07 -23.61
N ASP A 2 10.11 -35.82 -23.52
CA ASP A 2 10.83 -35.97 -22.25
C ASP A 2 10.41 -34.88 -21.25
N ALA A 3 10.37 -35.21 -19.96
CA ALA A 3 9.86 -34.34 -18.90
C ALA A 3 10.65 -33.04 -18.78
N GLN A 4 11.96 -33.10 -19.04
CA GLN A 4 12.83 -31.93 -19.08
C GLN A 4 12.52 -31.00 -20.27
N THR A 5 12.16 -31.56 -21.43
CA THR A 5 11.80 -30.76 -22.61
C THR A 5 10.54 -29.94 -22.35
N LEU A 6 9.52 -30.55 -21.73
CA LEU A 6 8.29 -29.87 -21.35
C LEU A 6 8.56 -28.72 -20.37
N TYR A 7 9.47 -28.92 -19.41
CA TYR A 7 9.88 -27.89 -18.46
C TYR A 7 10.47 -26.65 -19.17
N LEU A 8 11.40 -26.89 -20.10
CA LEU A 8 12.07 -25.81 -20.85
C LEU A 8 11.13 -25.09 -21.82
N GLN A 9 10.02 -25.72 -22.22
CA GLN A 9 8.98 -25.11 -23.06
C GLN A 9 7.94 -24.31 -22.24
N GLY A 10 8.06 -24.29 -20.91
CA GLY A 10 7.09 -23.63 -20.02
C GLY A 10 5.82 -24.45 -19.77
N GLU A 11 5.76 -25.71 -20.22
CA GLU A 11 4.65 -26.62 -19.96
C GLU A 11 4.79 -27.29 -18.58
N PHE A 12 4.81 -26.48 -17.53
CA PHE A 12 5.18 -26.90 -16.18
C PHE A 12 4.27 -27.99 -15.61
N ARG A 13 2.95 -27.89 -15.78
CA ARG A 13 2.00 -28.93 -15.33
C ARG A 13 2.24 -30.28 -15.99
N ALA A 14 2.47 -30.28 -17.31
CA ALA A 14 2.71 -31.49 -18.08
C ALA A 14 4.08 -32.10 -17.74
N SER A 15 5.10 -31.25 -17.55
CA SER A 15 6.41 -31.64 -17.06
C SER A 15 6.33 -32.29 -15.68
N ALA A 16 5.61 -31.69 -14.73
CA ALA A 16 5.40 -32.24 -13.40
C ALA A 16 4.78 -33.63 -13.46
N GLN A 17 3.72 -33.81 -14.24
CA GLN A 17 3.08 -35.12 -14.40
C GLN A 17 4.03 -36.17 -14.99
N ALA A 18 4.82 -35.80 -16.01
CA ALA A 18 5.81 -36.69 -16.60
C ALA A 18 6.90 -37.10 -15.58
N TRP A 19 7.37 -36.18 -14.73
CA TRP A 19 8.28 -36.50 -13.63
C TRP A 19 7.65 -37.44 -12.59
N LEU A 20 6.37 -37.26 -12.26
CA LEU A 20 5.67 -38.15 -11.32
C LEU A 20 5.49 -39.56 -11.88
N ASP A 21 5.29 -39.69 -13.19
CA ASP A 21 5.19 -41.01 -13.81
C ASP A 21 6.56 -41.73 -13.83
N LEU A 22 7.66 -41.00 -14.02
CA LEU A 22 9.02 -41.51 -13.81
C LEU A 22 9.26 -41.90 -12.33
N ALA A 23 8.76 -41.11 -11.38
CA ALA A 23 8.86 -41.40 -9.95
C ALA A 23 8.14 -42.71 -9.57
N LYS A 24 7.01 -43.02 -10.22
CA LYS A 24 6.29 -44.31 -10.05
C LYS A 24 7.07 -45.47 -10.67
N ALA A 25 7.66 -45.26 -11.84
CA ALA A 25 8.39 -46.28 -12.58
C ALA A 25 9.75 -46.64 -11.96
N ASN A 26 10.42 -45.68 -11.32
CA ASN A 26 11.77 -45.86 -10.77
C ASN A 26 11.81 -45.55 -9.27
N ARG A 27 11.58 -46.58 -8.44
CA ARG A 27 11.53 -46.43 -6.97
C ARG A 27 12.85 -45.98 -6.35
N GLY A 28 13.99 -46.25 -7.00
CA GLY A 28 15.32 -45.86 -6.52
C GLY A 28 15.58 -44.36 -6.61
N GLU A 29 15.05 -43.71 -7.63
CA GLU A 29 15.18 -42.26 -7.85
C GLU A 29 13.87 -41.49 -7.60
N ARG A 30 12.87 -42.15 -6.99
CA ARG A 30 11.54 -41.57 -6.77
C ARG A 30 11.59 -40.17 -6.15
N SER A 31 12.35 -39.99 -5.07
CA SER A 31 12.45 -38.70 -4.38
C SER A 31 13.10 -37.61 -5.24
N ARG A 32 14.02 -37.99 -6.13
CA ARG A 32 14.66 -37.07 -7.08
C ARG A 32 13.67 -36.60 -8.15
N TYR A 33 12.85 -37.51 -8.67
CA TYR A 33 11.81 -37.15 -9.63
C TYR A 33 10.66 -36.36 -8.99
N GLN A 34 10.27 -36.68 -7.75
CA GLN A 34 9.32 -35.87 -6.98
C GLN A 34 9.84 -34.45 -6.75
N LEU A 35 11.13 -34.29 -6.48
CA LEU A 35 11.76 -32.97 -6.37
C LEU A 35 11.65 -32.17 -7.68
N ARG A 36 11.90 -32.81 -8.84
CA ARG A 36 11.72 -32.16 -10.16
C ARG A 36 10.26 -31.79 -10.44
N ALA A 37 9.32 -32.65 -10.05
CA ALA A 37 7.90 -32.35 -10.16
C ALA A 37 7.52 -31.15 -9.27
N ALA A 38 8.05 -31.08 -8.05
CA ALA A 38 7.87 -29.93 -7.16
C ALA A 38 8.45 -28.63 -7.74
N GLU A 39 9.64 -28.68 -8.36
CA GLU A 39 10.23 -27.54 -9.08
C GLU A 39 9.33 -27.05 -10.22
N ALA A 40 8.70 -27.97 -10.96
CA ALA A 40 7.74 -27.62 -12.02
C ALA A 40 6.46 -26.98 -11.45
N TYR A 41 5.87 -27.54 -10.39
CA TYR A 41 4.71 -26.92 -9.73
C TYR A 41 5.04 -25.54 -9.14
N ARG A 42 6.27 -25.32 -8.68
CA ARG A 42 6.75 -24.00 -8.24
C ARG A 42 6.71 -22.98 -9.36
N GLU A 43 7.25 -23.30 -10.53
CA GLU A 43 7.23 -22.42 -11.71
C GLU A 43 5.81 -22.17 -12.22
N GLU A 44 4.91 -23.14 -12.03
CA GLU A 44 3.49 -22.99 -12.34
C GLU A 44 2.75 -22.07 -11.33
N GLY A 45 3.31 -21.88 -10.13
CA GLY A 45 2.67 -21.17 -9.02
C GLY A 45 1.71 -22.03 -8.18
N ASP A 46 1.63 -23.34 -8.41
CA ASP A 46 0.78 -24.26 -7.64
C ASP A 46 1.47 -24.69 -6.35
N SER A 47 1.39 -23.83 -5.34
CA SER A 47 2.00 -24.07 -4.02
C SER A 47 1.43 -25.29 -3.29
N ALA A 48 0.17 -25.66 -3.57
CA ALA A 48 -0.48 -26.81 -2.92
C ALA A 48 0.06 -28.12 -3.51
N ALA A 49 0.16 -28.22 -4.84
CA ALA A 49 0.76 -29.36 -5.50
C ALA A 49 2.26 -29.49 -5.16
N MET A 50 2.98 -28.37 -5.10
CA MET A 50 4.38 -28.35 -4.66
C MET A 50 4.54 -28.90 -3.23
N GLN A 51 3.75 -28.44 -2.27
CA GLN A 51 3.78 -28.93 -0.88
C GLN A 51 3.49 -30.42 -0.81
N ALA A 52 2.46 -30.89 -1.51
CA ALA A 52 2.10 -32.32 -1.53
C ALA A 52 3.25 -33.21 -2.04
N GLN A 53 4.02 -32.76 -3.04
CA GLN A 53 5.19 -33.50 -3.50
C GLN A 53 6.34 -33.45 -2.49
N ILE A 54 6.60 -32.29 -1.88
CA ILE A 54 7.66 -32.12 -0.88
C ILE A 54 7.42 -33.02 0.34
N ASP A 55 6.17 -33.19 0.77
CA ASP A 55 5.83 -34.02 1.93
C ASP A 55 6.13 -35.52 1.71
N GLU A 56 6.17 -35.98 0.46
CA GLU A 56 6.49 -37.37 0.12
C GLU A 56 8.00 -37.62 -0.08
N ILE A 57 8.83 -36.58 -0.12
CA ILE A 57 10.26 -36.71 -0.41
C ILE A 57 11.02 -37.23 0.82
N ASP A 58 11.72 -38.35 0.65
CA ASP A 58 12.69 -38.84 1.64
C ASP A 58 14.03 -38.14 1.43
N ARG A 59 14.29 -37.10 2.23
CA ARG A 59 15.51 -36.28 2.17
C ARG A 59 16.80 -37.12 2.15
N ARG A 60 16.85 -38.24 2.86
CA ARG A 60 18.06 -39.07 3.01
C ARG A 60 18.45 -39.76 1.71
N LYS A 61 17.52 -39.86 0.76
CA LYS A 61 17.73 -40.45 -0.57
C LYS A 61 18.13 -39.42 -1.63
N LEU A 62 18.17 -38.14 -1.28
CA LEU A 62 18.60 -37.08 -2.19
C LEU A 62 20.12 -36.86 -2.09
N PRO A 63 20.81 -36.65 -3.24
CA PRO A 63 22.15 -36.06 -3.26
C PRO A 63 22.19 -34.72 -2.52
N VAL A 64 23.36 -34.32 -2.00
CA VAL A 64 23.53 -33.07 -1.23
C VAL A 64 23.02 -31.84 -2.00
N GLU A 65 23.29 -31.76 -3.30
CA GLU A 65 22.81 -30.68 -4.15
C GLU A 65 21.27 -30.63 -4.23
N ASP A 66 20.63 -31.79 -4.36
CA ASP A 66 19.17 -31.91 -4.41
C ASP A 66 18.53 -31.66 -3.03
N GLN A 67 19.25 -31.93 -1.93
CA GLN A 67 18.82 -31.51 -0.59
C GLN A 67 18.80 -29.98 -0.45
N PHE A 68 19.81 -29.28 -0.98
CA PHE A 68 19.82 -27.82 -0.97
C PHE A 68 18.65 -27.23 -1.79
N ARG A 69 18.31 -27.85 -2.93
CA ARG A 69 17.14 -27.45 -3.72
C ARG A 69 15.84 -27.66 -2.94
N LEU A 70 15.74 -28.76 -2.20
CA LEU A 70 14.62 -29.02 -1.31
C LEU A 70 14.52 -27.96 -0.21
N ASP A 71 15.65 -27.57 0.41
CA ASP A 71 15.70 -26.53 1.45
C ASP A 71 15.17 -25.19 0.94
N LEU A 72 15.56 -24.75 -0.26
CA LEU A 72 15.06 -23.51 -0.85
C LEU A 72 13.53 -23.52 -1.02
N MET A 73 12.95 -24.62 -1.52
CA MET A 73 11.49 -24.73 -1.69
C MET A 73 10.75 -24.83 -0.35
N GLN A 74 11.31 -25.55 0.62
CA GLN A 74 10.75 -25.63 1.97
C GLN A 74 10.80 -24.27 2.67
N ALA A 75 11.87 -23.49 2.49
CA ALA A 75 11.99 -22.14 3.03
C ALA A 75 10.99 -21.19 2.38
N GLU A 76 10.76 -21.29 1.07
CA GLU A 76 9.72 -20.52 0.37
C GLU A 76 8.32 -20.81 0.93
N LEU A 77 8.00 -22.08 1.14
CA LEU A 77 6.74 -22.51 1.77
C LEU A 77 6.60 -22.02 3.22
N ALA A 78 7.70 -22.04 3.99
CA ALA A 78 7.72 -21.50 5.34
C ALA A 78 7.44 -19.98 5.33
N LEU A 79 8.09 -19.22 4.45
CA LEU A 79 7.84 -17.79 4.27
C LEU A 79 6.40 -17.49 3.85
N ALA A 80 5.79 -18.31 2.98
CA ALA A 80 4.38 -18.16 2.60
C ALA A 80 3.42 -18.32 3.80
N ARG A 81 3.85 -19.02 4.86
CA ARG A 81 3.13 -19.17 6.13
C ARG A 81 3.57 -18.19 7.21
N ASN A 82 4.41 -17.20 6.88
CA ASN A 82 5.07 -16.29 7.81
C ASN A 82 5.96 -16.99 8.87
N ASP A 83 6.45 -18.19 8.58
CA ASP A 83 7.38 -18.94 9.43
C ASP A 83 8.84 -18.57 9.09
N ALA A 84 9.29 -17.44 9.63
CA ALA A 84 10.64 -16.92 9.39
C ALA A 84 11.73 -17.80 10.03
N ASP A 85 11.48 -18.33 11.23
CA ASP A 85 12.45 -19.16 11.95
C ASP A 85 12.66 -20.50 11.25
N GLY A 86 11.58 -21.13 10.78
CA GLY A 86 11.65 -22.34 9.95
C GLY A 86 12.40 -22.10 8.64
N ALA A 87 12.15 -20.97 7.98
CA ALA A 87 12.89 -20.60 6.77
C ALA A 87 14.40 -20.40 7.03
N LEU A 88 14.78 -19.67 8.09
CA LEU A 88 16.18 -19.45 8.45
C LEU A 88 16.90 -20.74 8.85
N ALA A 89 16.21 -21.66 9.53
CA ALA A 89 16.77 -22.96 9.88
C ALA A 89 17.12 -23.79 8.63
N LEU A 90 16.29 -23.71 7.59
CA LEU A 90 16.54 -24.38 6.30
C LEU A 90 17.63 -23.69 5.49
N LEU A 91 17.78 -22.37 5.65
CA LEU A 91 18.78 -21.55 4.95
C LEU A 91 20.09 -21.37 5.74
N ALA A 92 20.34 -22.21 6.73
CA ALA A 92 21.56 -22.20 7.54
C ALA A 92 22.75 -22.84 6.79
N ALA A 93 23.11 -22.27 5.64
CA ALA A 93 24.28 -22.65 4.86
C ALA A 93 25.36 -21.54 4.95
N PRO A 94 26.64 -21.87 5.18
CA PRO A 94 27.70 -20.89 5.12
C PRO A 94 27.89 -20.40 3.68
N ASP A 95 28.23 -19.12 3.50
CA ASP A 95 28.18 -18.46 2.19
C ASP A 95 29.09 -19.14 1.13
N ASN A 96 30.20 -19.76 1.55
CA ASN A 96 31.12 -20.49 0.68
C ASN A 96 30.62 -21.87 0.22
N SER A 97 29.47 -22.33 0.72
CA SER A 97 28.87 -23.62 0.38
C SER A 97 27.67 -23.50 -0.58
N ILE A 98 27.29 -22.27 -0.95
CA ILE A 98 26.12 -22.01 -1.77
C ILE A 98 26.46 -22.25 -3.25
N PRO A 99 25.76 -23.14 -3.97
CA PRO A 99 25.96 -23.31 -5.40
C PRO A 99 25.69 -21.99 -6.16
N GLN A 100 26.61 -21.57 -7.04
CA GLN A 100 26.55 -20.27 -7.71
C GLN A 100 25.22 -20.03 -8.45
N GLU A 101 24.72 -21.06 -9.14
CA GLU A 101 23.43 -21.00 -9.86
C GLU A 101 22.21 -20.78 -8.96
N ARG A 102 22.32 -21.12 -7.67
CA ARG A 102 21.23 -21.04 -6.69
C ARG A 102 21.42 -19.92 -5.68
N ALA A 103 22.58 -19.28 -5.67
CA ALA A 103 22.91 -18.19 -4.78
C ALA A 103 21.92 -17.02 -4.84
N PRO A 104 21.43 -16.57 -6.02
CA PRO A 104 20.45 -15.48 -6.06
C PRO A 104 19.17 -15.80 -5.29
N ARG A 105 18.61 -17.00 -5.50
CA ARG A 105 17.39 -17.43 -4.82
C ARG A 105 17.60 -17.63 -3.32
N PHE A 106 18.75 -18.17 -2.93
CA PHE A 106 19.11 -18.34 -1.53
C PHE A 106 19.12 -16.99 -0.78
N TYR A 107 19.87 -16.00 -1.29
CA TYR A 107 19.95 -14.68 -0.65
C TYR A 107 18.61 -13.94 -0.66
N GLU A 108 17.79 -14.11 -1.70
CA GLU A 108 16.43 -13.52 -1.74
C GLU A 108 15.53 -14.07 -0.63
N LEU A 109 15.52 -15.39 -0.42
CA LEU A 109 14.71 -16.02 0.62
C LEU A 109 15.23 -15.71 2.03
N ARG A 110 16.56 -15.73 2.23
CA ARG A 110 17.20 -15.43 3.53
C ARG A 110 16.95 -13.97 3.94
N ALA A 111 17.04 -13.04 2.99
CA ALA A 111 16.69 -11.64 3.19
C ALA A 111 15.24 -11.46 3.65
N ARG A 112 14.30 -12.16 3.01
CA ARG A 112 12.87 -12.09 3.39
C ARG A 112 12.63 -12.67 4.78
N ALA A 113 13.30 -13.76 5.12
CA ALA A 113 13.19 -14.38 6.43
C ALA A 113 13.71 -13.45 7.55
N HIS A 114 14.90 -12.85 7.37
CA HIS A 114 15.43 -11.85 8.29
C HIS A 114 14.53 -10.62 8.40
N ALA A 115 13.99 -10.12 7.28
CA ALA A 115 13.08 -8.99 7.29
C ALA A 115 11.78 -9.28 8.08
N LEU A 116 11.23 -10.49 7.99
CA LEU A 116 10.07 -10.91 8.78
C LEU A 116 10.37 -11.01 10.28
N ARG A 117 11.60 -11.42 10.65
CA ARG A 117 12.06 -11.47 12.05
C ARG A 117 12.45 -10.10 12.62
N GLY A 118 12.50 -9.06 11.76
CA GLY A 118 12.91 -7.70 12.14
C GLY A 118 14.43 -7.49 12.15
N GLU A 119 15.21 -8.47 11.71
CA GLU A 119 16.66 -8.42 11.53
C GLU A 119 17.01 -7.61 10.27
N THR A 120 16.88 -6.30 10.39
CA THR A 120 16.95 -5.40 9.22
C THR A 120 18.36 -5.35 8.62
N LEU A 121 19.41 -5.43 9.44
CA LEU A 121 20.80 -5.38 8.95
C LEU A 121 21.17 -6.65 8.17
N GLU A 122 20.77 -7.81 8.68
CA GLU A 122 20.97 -9.11 8.06
C GLU A 122 20.22 -9.18 6.73
N ALA A 123 18.97 -8.70 6.71
CA ALA A 123 18.19 -8.60 5.48
C ALA A 123 18.85 -7.69 4.43
N ILE A 124 19.45 -6.57 4.85
CA ILE A 124 20.22 -5.69 3.94
C ILE A 124 21.45 -6.42 3.41
N ALA A 125 22.22 -7.08 4.30
CA ALA A 125 23.43 -7.79 3.90
C ALA A 125 23.14 -8.86 2.83
N ASP A 126 22.07 -9.64 3.01
CA ASP A 126 21.63 -10.63 2.03
C ASP A 126 21.21 -10.01 0.70
N ARG A 127 20.47 -8.89 0.74
CA ARG A 127 20.07 -8.18 -0.47
C ARG A 127 21.27 -7.59 -1.22
N VAL A 128 22.30 -7.14 -0.51
CA VAL A 128 23.55 -6.65 -1.11
C VAL A 128 24.35 -7.81 -1.72
N ALA A 129 24.41 -8.96 -1.04
CA ALA A 129 25.01 -10.17 -1.60
C ALA A 129 24.28 -10.62 -2.88
N LEU A 130 22.94 -10.56 -2.88
CA LEU A 130 22.13 -10.80 -4.07
C LEU A 130 22.44 -9.78 -5.19
N ASP A 131 22.57 -8.50 -4.87
CA ASP A 131 22.84 -7.44 -5.85
C ASP A 131 24.12 -7.69 -6.65
N ALA A 132 25.16 -8.21 -5.99
CA ALA A 132 26.43 -8.56 -6.62
C ALA A 132 26.34 -9.74 -7.62
N LEU A 133 25.25 -10.51 -7.56
CA LEU A 133 25.02 -11.68 -8.42
C LEU A 133 24.05 -11.38 -9.58
N LEU A 134 23.36 -10.23 -9.54
CA LEU A 134 22.37 -9.86 -10.55
C LEU A 134 23.00 -9.06 -11.68
N ASP A 135 22.64 -9.42 -12.91
CA ASP A 135 22.94 -8.65 -14.11
C ASP A 135 22.15 -7.33 -14.13
N GLU A 136 22.66 -6.33 -14.85
CA GLU A 136 21.95 -5.06 -15.05
C GLU A 136 20.59 -5.30 -15.74
N GLY A 137 19.51 -4.87 -15.09
CA GLY A 137 18.15 -5.13 -15.57
C GLY A 137 17.08 -4.88 -14.51
N GLN A 138 15.86 -5.34 -14.79
CA GLN A 138 14.69 -5.13 -13.92
C GLN A 138 14.86 -5.79 -12.54
N ASP A 139 15.43 -6.99 -12.46
CA ASP A 139 15.61 -7.71 -11.21
C ASP A 139 16.59 -7.00 -10.27
N LYS A 140 17.70 -6.49 -10.81
CA LYS A 140 18.66 -5.69 -10.03
C LYS A 140 18.04 -4.37 -9.57
N GLN A 141 17.23 -3.71 -10.42
CA GLN A 141 16.50 -2.50 -10.04
C GLN A 141 15.47 -2.76 -8.92
N ALA A 142 14.75 -3.88 -8.99
CA ALA A 142 13.81 -4.30 -7.96
C ALA A 142 14.53 -4.61 -6.64
N ASN A 143 15.63 -5.36 -6.69
CA ASN A 143 16.45 -5.68 -5.52
C ASN A 143 17.02 -4.41 -4.86
N ALA A 144 17.54 -3.48 -5.67
CA ALA A 144 17.98 -2.16 -5.22
C ALA A 144 16.86 -1.38 -4.49
N GLY A 145 15.61 -1.51 -4.98
CA GLY A 145 14.42 -0.97 -4.31
C GLY A 145 14.20 -1.55 -2.91
N GLU A 146 14.32 -2.87 -2.78
CA GLU A 146 14.21 -3.55 -1.48
C GLU A 146 15.32 -3.13 -0.51
N ILE A 147 16.56 -3.01 -0.98
CA ILE A 147 17.67 -2.49 -0.15
C ILE A 147 17.33 -1.10 0.39
N ARG A 148 16.85 -0.18 -0.47
CA ARG A 148 16.45 1.16 -0.05
C ARG A 148 15.35 1.14 1.01
N ASN A 149 14.32 0.31 0.80
CA ASN A 149 13.23 0.18 1.75
C ASN A 149 13.72 -0.32 3.13
N LEU A 150 14.63 -1.29 3.16
CA LEU A 150 15.21 -1.82 4.39
C LEU A 150 16.13 -0.81 5.09
N VAL A 151 17.04 -0.17 4.36
CA VAL A 151 17.93 0.87 4.92
C VAL A 151 17.11 2.06 5.46
N GLY A 152 16.00 2.40 4.79
CA GLY A 152 15.02 3.38 5.26
C GLY A 152 14.46 3.06 6.65
N LYS A 153 14.24 1.78 6.96
CA LYS A 153 13.71 1.30 8.25
C LYS A 153 14.75 1.23 9.37
N LEU A 154 16.05 1.19 9.05
CA LEU A 154 17.11 1.04 10.04
C LEU A 154 17.20 2.27 10.98
N PRO A 155 17.32 2.11 12.30
CA PRO A 155 17.57 3.23 13.21
C PRO A 155 18.85 4.00 12.85
N GLU A 156 18.86 5.31 13.09
CA GLU A 156 20.01 6.14 12.72
C GLU A 156 21.27 5.77 13.53
N ASP A 157 21.10 5.36 14.79
CA ASP A 157 22.22 4.94 15.64
C ASP A 157 22.85 3.61 15.19
N ASP A 158 22.05 2.66 14.71
CA ASP A 158 22.55 1.39 14.15
C ASP A 158 23.31 1.65 12.84
N LEU A 159 22.77 2.52 11.98
CA LEU A 159 23.43 2.95 10.75
C LEU A 159 24.77 3.64 11.05
N ARG A 160 24.82 4.48 12.10
CA ARG A 160 26.02 5.17 12.58
C ARG A 160 27.08 4.23 13.10
N GLN A 161 26.67 3.22 13.87
CA GLN A 161 27.58 2.23 14.40
C GLN A 161 28.17 1.41 13.25
N ARG A 162 27.32 0.90 12.35
CA ARG A 162 27.76 0.04 11.26
C ARG A 162 28.69 0.76 10.27
N LEU A 163 28.42 2.02 9.92
CA LEU A 163 29.30 2.83 9.04
C LEU A 163 30.65 3.21 9.68
N ARG A 164 30.81 3.06 11.00
CA ARG A 164 32.10 3.21 11.68
C ARG A 164 32.90 1.91 11.71
N GLU A 165 32.20 0.78 11.83
CA GLU A 165 32.80 -0.54 12.04
C GLU A 165 33.06 -1.31 10.74
N ALA A 166 32.23 -1.11 9.70
CA ALA A 166 32.33 -1.84 8.45
C ALA A 166 33.59 -1.48 7.65
N ASP A 167 34.16 -2.47 6.96
CA ASP A 167 35.20 -2.26 5.96
C ASP A 167 34.64 -1.38 4.85
N ARG A 168 35.42 -0.39 4.41
CA ARG A 168 35.02 0.52 3.33
C ARG A 168 34.93 -0.17 1.97
N ASN A 169 35.64 -1.28 1.81
CA ASN A 169 35.61 -2.09 0.60
C ASN A 169 34.44 -3.09 0.59
N ASP A 170 33.71 -3.22 1.71
CA ASP A 170 32.52 -4.05 1.77
C ASP A 170 31.40 -3.40 0.93
N PRO A 171 30.80 -4.10 -0.05
CA PRO A 171 29.66 -3.58 -0.81
C PRO A 171 28.52 -3.05 0.08
N LEU A 172 28.33 -3.64 1.25
CA LEU A 172 27.33 -3.19 2.23
C LEU A 172 27.56 -1.75 2.68
N TYR A 173 28.82 -1.35 2.83
CA TYR A 173 29.19 -0.01 3.27
C TYR A 173 28.64 1.06 2.33
N SER A 174 28.76 0.86 1.02
CA SER A 174 28.29 1.81 -0.01
C SER A 174 26.77 1.98 0.02
N TRP A 175 26.02 0.90 0.24
CA TRP A 175 24.55 0.93 0.36
C TRP A 175 24.09 1.63 1.65
N LEU A 176 24.74 1.33 2.77
CA LEU A 176 24.46 2.01 4.04
C LEU A 176 24.79 3.50 3.97
N LEU A 177 25.92 3.85 3.34
CA LEU A 177 26.35 5.22 3.16
C LEU A 177 25.32 6.02 2.36
N ALA A 178 24.86 5.45 1.23
CA ALA A 178 23.89 6.11 0.38
C ALA A 178 22.52 6.28 1.07
N GLY A 179 22.06 5.29 1.84
CA GLY A 179 20.84 5.45 2.64
C GLY A 179 20.99 6.44 3.80
N ALA A 180 22.18 6.54 4.41
CA ALA A 180 22.46 7.60 5.37
C ALA A 180 22.28 8.97 4.73
N ARG A 181 22.90 9.22 3.56
CA ARG A 181 22.76 10.48 2.81
C ARG A 181 21.30 10.84 2.54
N ALA A 182 20.52 9.88 2.03
CA ALA A 182 19.09 10.07 1.78
C ALA A 182 18.32 10.48 3.05
N LYS A 183 18.66 9.91 4.22
CA LYS A 183 18.07 10.29 5.51
C LYS A 183 18.48 11.69 5.96
N ALA A 184 19.74 12.09 5.77
CA ALA A 184 20.17 13.47 6.03
C ALA A 184 19.35 14.47 5.20
N GLU A 185 19.28 14.22 3.90
CA GLU A 185 18.59 15.09 2.94
C GLU A 185 17.10 15.21 3.26
N ALA A 186 16.45 14.10 3.62
CA ALA A 186 15.06 14.09 4.06
C ALA A 186 14.84 14.84 5.38
N SER A 187 15.79 14.78 6.32
CA SER A 187 15.67 15.41 7.64
C SER A 187 15.90 16.93 7.62
N GLY A 188 16.54 17.47 6.58
CA GLY A 188 16.89 18.90 6.50
C GLY A 188 17.84 19.40 7.60
N ALA A 189 18.39 18.49 8.41
CA ALA A 189 19.25 18.83 9.53
C ALA A 189 20.68 19.08 9.05
N SER A 190 21.07 20.36 9.00
CA SER A 190 22.48 20.74 8.99
C SER A 190 23.13 20.26 10.29
N GLY A 191 24.11 19.35 10.20
CA GLY A 191 24.76 18.71 11.35
C GLY A 191 24.17 17.36 11.77
N SER A 192 23.35 16.71 10.93
CA SER A 192 23.08 15.27 11.10
C SER A 192 24.32 14.46 10.72
N TYR A 193 24.54 13.31 11.36
CA TYR A 193 25.65 12.40 11.03
C TYR A 193 25.73 12.06 9.54
N ALA A 194 24.58 11.94 8.87
CA ALA A 194 24.55 11.69 7.46
C ALA A 194 25.05 12.88 6.62
N SER A 195 24.88 14.13 7.09
CA SER A 195 25.52 15.31 6.47
C SER A 195 27.05 15.35 6.71
N ASP A 196 27.52 14.91 7.87
CA ASP A 196 28.96 14.81 8.19
C ASP A 196 29.64 13.70 7.37
N ILE A 197 28.98 12.54 7.24
CA ILE A 197 29.49 11.44 6.43
C ILE A 197 29.38 11.73 4.93
N ALA A 198 28.29 12.36 4.46
CA ALA A 198 28.12 12.75 3.06
C ALA A 198 29.23 13.70 2.59
N SER A 199 29.59 14.66 3.43
CA SER A 199 30.58 15.69 3.13
C SER A 199 32.02 15.22 3.27
N THR A 200 32.29 14.20 4.09
CA THR A 200 33.65 13.74 4.37
C THR A 200 34.07 12.48 3.61
N ARG A 201 33.14 11.76 2.96
CA ARG A 201 33.44 10.48 2.32
C ARG A 201 32.84 10.41 0.91
N PRO A 202 33.64 10.14 -0.15
CA PRO A 202 33.11 9.92 -1.49
C PRO A 202 32.24 8.65 -1.53
N LEU A 203 31.17 8.68 -2.33
CA LEU A 203 30.46 7.44 -2.69
C LEU A 203 31.37 6.73 -3.70
N GLU A 204 31.80 5.51 -3.42
CA GLU A 204 32.44 4.72 -4.48
C GLU A 204 31.40 4.35 -5.55
N ALA A 205 31.84 4.26 -6.80
CA ALA A 205 30.99 4.06 -7.97
C ALA A 205 30.20 2.74 -7.96
N SER A 206 30.47 1.85 -7.01
CA SER A 206 29.80 0.54 -6.82
C SER A 206 28.51 0.61 -6.01
N ALA A 207 28.21 1.71 -5.31
CA ALA A 207 26.81 1.97 -4.94
C ALA A 207 26.10 2.40 -6.23
N PRO A 208 25.01 1.73 -6.67
CA PRO A 208 24.30 2.23 -7.83
C PRO A 208 23.89 3.66 -7.52
N ALA A 209 24.27 4.58 -8.40
CA ALA A 209 23.83 5.98 -8.41
C ALA A 209 22.30 6.11 -8.26
N MET A 210 21.59 5.00 -8.50
CA MET A 210 20.18 4.74 -8.23
C MET A 210 19.73 4.86 -6.76
N VAL A 211 20.63 4.81 -5.76
CA VAL A 211 20.28 5.17 -4.37
C VAL A 211 20.10 6.67 -4.21
N LEU A 212 20.84 7.46 -4.99
CA LEU A 212 20.70 8.90 -5.05
C LEU A 212 19.63 9.34 -6.07
N ALA A 213 19.29 8.50 -7.05
CA ALA A 213 18.37 8.87 -8.13
C ALA A 213 16.92 9.20 -7.69
N ASN A 214 16.52 8.84 -6.46
CA ASN A 214 15.23 9.24 -5.90
C ASN A 214 15.34 10.44 -4.92
N VAL A 215 16.52 11.00 -4.74
CA VAL A 215 16.76 12.26 -4.00
C VAL A 215 17.64 13.23 -4.79
N GLU A 216 17.74 13.09 -6.11
CA GLU A 216 17.78 14.30 -6.93
C GLU A 216 16.43 14.97 -6.71
N ARG A 217 16.36 15.86 -5.71
CA ARG A 217 15.48 17.03 -5.81
C ARG A 217 15.87 17.66 -7.12
N ALA A 218 15.18 17.30 -8.19
CA ALA A 218 15.24 18.05 -9.41
C ALA A 218 14.85 19.47 -8.98
N THR A 219 15.84 20.34 -8.94
CA THR A 219 15.71 21.73 -8.53
C THR A 219 14.93 22.41 -9.63
N TYR A 220 13.61 22.24 -9.61
CA TYR A 220 12.73 22.91 -10.53
C TYR A 220 12.77 24.39 -10.21
N GLY A 221 13.02 25.23 -11.22
CA GLY A 221 13.05 26.67 -11.03
C GLY A 221 11.64 27.23 -10.81
N ARG A 222 10.65 26.71 -11.55
CA ARG A 222 9.28 27.23 -11.60
C ARG A 222 8.21 26.15 -11.66
N VAL A 223 7.25 26.23 -10.74
CA VAL A 223 6.08 25.35 -10.65
C VAL A 223 4.82 26.19 -10.86
N ALA A 224 3.95 25.75 -11.76
CA ALA A 224 2.63 26.33 -11.96
C ALA A 224 1.56 25.56 -11.18
N LEU A 225 0.70 26.28 -10.46
CA LEU A 225 -0.44 25.73 -9.74
C LEU A 225 -1.74 26.17 -10.42
N LEU A 226 -2.43 25.22 -11.04
CA LEU A 226 -3.63 25.42 -11.84
C LEU A 226 -4.86 25.07 -11.02
N LEU A 227 -5.56 26.08 -10.49
CA LEU A 227 -6.68 25.90 -9.57
C LEU A 227 -7.80 26.92 -9.84
N PRO A 228 -9.07 26.49 -9.86
CA PRO A 228 -10.19 27.38 -10.14
C PRO A 228 -10.44 28.31 -8.96
N SER A 229 -10.57 29.62 -9.22
CA SER A 229 -10.93 30.60 -8.18
C SER A 229 -12.44 30.74 -7.99
N LYS A 230 -13.23 30.24 -8.95
CA LYS A 230 -14.69 30.37 -9.02
C LYS A 230 -15.35 29.04 -9.45
N GLY A 231 -16.67 29.00 -9.38
CA GLY A 231 -17.46 27.83 -9.77
C GLY A 231 -17.55 26.76 -8.68
N PRO A 232 -18.09 25.57 -9.03
CA PRO A 232 -18.42 24.52 -8.06
C PRO A 232 -17.20 23.93 -7.33
N LEU A 233 -16.02 24.00 -7.95
CA LEU A 233 -14.78 23.45 -7.39
C LEU A 233 -13.95 24.48 -6.60
N ALA A 234 -14.38 25.75 -6.53
CA ALA A 234 -13.61 26.83 -5.88
C ALA A 234 -13.29 26.56 -4.41
N ALA A 235 -14.25 26.00 -3.65
CA ALA A 235 -14.05 25.68 -2.24
C ALA A 235 -13.01 24.56 -2.04
N ALA A 236 -13.06 23.52 -2.88
CA ALA A 236 -12.07 22.44 -2.86
C ALA A 236 -10.69 22.94 -3.30
N ALA A 237 -10.63 23.73 -4.36
CA ALA A 237 -9.41 24.35 -4.87
C ALA A 237 -8.76 25.29 -3.84
N ALA A 238 -9.55 26.06 -3.09
CA ALA A 238 -9.05 26.90 -2.00
C ALA A 238 -8.37 26.07 -0.90
N ALA A 239 -9.00 24.97 -0.47
CA ALA A 239 -8.44 24.08 0.53
C ALA A 239 -7.14 23.41 0.05
N VAL A 240 -7.11 22.96 -1.21
CA VAL A 240 -5.89 22.39 -1.82
C VAL A 240 -4.78 23.43 -1.89
N ARG A 241 -5.08 24.65 -2.36
CA ARG A 241 -4.13 25.76 -2.43
C ARG A 241 -3.54 26.09 -1.06
N GLU A 242 -4.38 26.16 -0.03
CA GLU A 242 -3.95 26.41 1.34
C GLU A 242 -3.07 25.30 1.88
N GLY A 243 -3.40 24.03 1.63
CA GLY A 243 -2.56 22.89 1.99
C GLY A 243 -1.19 22.92 1.30
N ILE A 244 -1.16 23.22 0.00
CA ILE A 244 0.08 23.38 -0.77
C ILE A 244 0.93 24.52 -0.20
N PHE A 245 0.34 25.68 0.07
CA PHE A 245 1.07 26.81 0.66
C PHE A 245 1.56 26.51 2.07
N ALA A 246 0.76 25.83 2.90
CA ALA A 246 1.17 25.44 4.23
C ALA A 246 2.42 24.54 4.17
N ALA A 247 2.42 23.53 3.29
CA ALA A 247 3.58 22.67 3.07
C ALA A 247 4.78 23.47 2.51
N TYR A 248 4.53 24.31 1.50
CA TYR A 248 5.55 25.16 0.86
C TYR A 248 6.21 26.14 1.84
N PHE A 249 5.47 26.72 2.78
CA PHE A 249 6.02 27.64 3.78
C PHE A 249 6.61 26.94 5.00
N ALA A 250 6.24 25.69 5.25
CA ALA A 250 6.83 24.87 6.31
C ALA A 250 8.19 24.26 5.92
N ASP A 251 8.49 24.15 4.62
CA ASP A 251 9.76 23.60 4.15
C ASP A 251 10.92 24.62 4.33
N PRO A 252 11.95 24.31 5.13
CA PRO A 252 13.09 25.19 5.35
C PRO A 252 14.11 25.21 4.20
N ASN A 253 13.95 24.35 3.18
CA ASN A 253 14.87 24.22 2.05
C ASN A 253 14.64 25.29 0.96
N PRO A 254 15.57 25.44 -0.02
CA PRO A 254 15.29 26.22 -1.23
C PRO A 254 14.06 25.67 -1.96
N ARG A 255 13.14 26.57 -2.35
CA ARG A 255 11.84 26.21 -2.91
C ARG A 255 11.73 26.67 -4.36
N PRO A 256 11.04 25.91 -5.23
CA PRO A 256 10.72 26.35 -6.58
C PRO A 256 9.84 27.61 -6.53
N ALA A 257 9.97 28.51 -7.49
CA ALA A 257 9.03 29.62 -7.59
C ALA A 257 7.63 29.08 -7.97
N LEU A 258 6.67 29.22 -7.06
CA LEU A 258 5.29 28.78 -7.25
C LEU A 258 4.42 29.94 -7.76
N LYS A 259 3.79 29.78 -8.93
CA LYS A 259 2.83 30.74 -9.48
C LYS A 259 1.46 30.09 -9.65
N VAL A 260 0.41 30.78 -9.18
CA VAL A 260 -0.96 30.29 -9.25
C VAL A 260 -1.65 30.86 -10.49
N TYR A 261 -2.32 29.99 -11.23
CA TYR A 261 -3.12 30.31 -12.41
C TYR A 261 -4.57 29.91 -12.15
N ASP A 262 -5.48 30.85 -12.39
CA ASP A 262 -6.90 30.56 -12.34
C ASP A 262 -7.32 29.82 -13.62
N VAL A 263 -7.85 28.61 -13.44
CA VAL A 263 -8.33 27.77 -14.56
C VAL A 263 -9.82 28.00 -14.86
N GLY A 264 -10.49 28.91 -14.16
CA GLY A 264 -11.88 29.25 -14.43
C GLY A 264 -12.85 28.11 -14.11
N SER A 265 -13.88 27.95 -14.92
CA SER A 265 -14.91 26.90 -14.76
C SER A 265 -15.13 26.06 -16.02
N THR A 266 -14.46 26.38 -17.14
CA THR A 266 -14.54 25.58 -18.38
C THR A 266 -13.21 24.91 -18.75
N VAL A 267 -13.28 23.91 -19.62
CA VAL A 267 -12.09 23.19 -20.12
C VAL A 267 -11.19 24.12 -20.94
N GLU A 268 -11.79 25.01 -21.72
CA GLU A 268 -11.07 25.97 -22.56
C GLU A 268 -10.26 26.96 -21.73
N GLU A 269 -10.84 27.45 -20.63
CA GLU A 269 -10.16 28.32 -19.66
C GLU A 269 -8.99 27.59 -18.99
N ALA A 270 -9.19 26.33 -18.59
CA ALA A 270 -8.13 25.50 -18.01
C ALA A 270 -6.97 25.27 -18.98
N MET A 271 -7.27 24.98 -20.25
CA MET A 271 -6.26 24.79 -21.30
C MET A 271 -5.56 26.09 -21.69
N ALA A 272 -6.24 27.25 -21.59
CA ALA A 272 -5.64 28.56 -21.77
C ALA A 272 -4.66 28.89 -20.63
N ALA A 273 -5.06 28.64 -19.38
CA ALA A 273 -4.21 28.80 -18.21
C ALA A 273 -2.97 27.89 -18.25
N TYR A 274 -3.12 26.64 -18.71
CA TYR A 274 -2.01 25.72 -18.92
C TYR A 274 -1.01 26.23 -19.96
N ARG A 275 -1.48 26.71 -21.13
CA ARG A 275 -0.62 27.31 -22.16
C ARG A 275 0.11 28.54 -21.63
N LEU A 276 -0.58 29.41 -20.91
CA LEU A 276 0.03 30.59 -20.28
C LEU A 276 1.13 30.20 -19.28
N ALA A 277 0.90 29.16 -18.48
CA ALA A 277 1.92 28.66 -17.56
C ALA A 277 3.19 28.17 -18.28
N LEU A 278 3.04 27.49 -19.43
CA LEU A 278 4.16 27.07 -20.25
C LEU A 278 4.91 28.26 -20.88
N GLU A 279 4.18 29.24 -21.41
CA GLU A 279 4.76 30.46 -21.98
C GLU A 279 5.57 31.25 -20.95
N GLU A 280 5.11 31.27 -19.70
CA GLU A 280 5.81 31.90 -18.58
C GLU A 280 6.92 31.01 -17.98
N GLY A 281 7.21 29.87 -18.60
CA GLY A 281 8.35 29.00 -18.31
C GLY A 281 8.17 28.07 -17.12
N ALA A 282 6.95 27.61 -16.85
CA ALA A 282 6.71 26.55 -15.88
C ALA A 282 7.42 25.25 -16.31
N GLU A 283 8.22 24.68 -15.42
CA GLU A 283 8.92 23.41 -15.65
C GLU A 283 8.11 22.20 -15.15
N ARG A 284 7.15 22.47 -14.26
CA ARG A 284 6.25 21.50 -13.64
C ARG A 284 4.89 22.12 -13.41
N VAL A 285 3.85 21.30 -13.47
CA VAL A 285 2.46 21.73 -13.29
C VAL A 285 1.79 20.90 -12.20
N LEU A 286 1.09 21.57 -11.30
CA LEU A 286 0.19 20.99 -10.31
C LEU A 286 -1.25 21.37 -10.69
N GLY A 287 -2.11 20.39 -10.93
CA GLY A 287 -3.46 20.57 -11.46
C GLY A 287 -3.58 20.21 -12.94
N PRO A 288 -4.77 20.33 -13.54
CA PRO A 288 -6.01 20.88 -12.96
C PRO A 288 -6.74 19.91 -12.01
N ILE A 289 -7.86 20.36 -11.43
CA ILE A 289 -8.68 19.60 -10.46
C ILE A 289 -10.01 19.08 -11.05
N SER A 290 -10.51 19.63 -12.15
CA SER A 290 -11.72 19.09 -12.80
C SER A 290 -11.36 17.90 -13.68
N ARG A 291 -12.19 16.86 -13.63
CA ARG A 291 -12.01 15.63 -14.41
C ARG A 291 -11.95 15.94 -15.90
N GLU A 292 -12.81 16.82 -16.37
CA GLU A 292 -12.93 17.22 -17.77
C GLU A 292 -11.66 17.93 -18.27
N ALA A 293 -11.07 18.80 -17.44
CA ALA A 293 -9.83 19.49 -17.80
C ALA A 293 -8.62 18.56 -17.73
N VAL A 294 -8.59 17.60 -16.79
CA VAL A 294 -7.54 16.58 -16.74
C VAL A 294 -7.60 15.69 -17.99
N THR A 295 -8.79 15.22 -18.38
CA THR A 295 -8.99 14.45 -19.62
C THR A 295 -8.52 15.23 -20.85
N ALA A 296 -8.98 16.48 -21.01
CA ALA A 296 -8.57 17.32 -22.13
C ALA A 296 -7.07 17.59 -22.14
N LEU A 297 -6.45 17.87 -20.99
CA LEU A 297 -5.01 18.08 -20.89
C LEU A 297 -4.23 16.86 -21.36
N PHE A 298 -4.62 15.66 -20.90
CA PHE A 298 -3.93 14.42 -21.24
C PHE A 298 -4.17 13.96 -22.69
N GLN A 299 -5.27 14.39 -23.32
CA GLN A 299 -5.53 14.14 -24.73
C GLN A 299 -4.96 15.22 -25.66
N SER A 300 -4.53 16.36 -25.14
CA SER A 300 -4.09 17.50 -25.96
C SER A 300 -2.72 17.31 -26.62
N ASP A 301 -2.51 17.95 -27.76
CA ASP A 301 -1.20 17.99 -28.45
C ASP A 301 -0.28 19.12 -27.93
N VAL A 302 -0.67 19.82 -26.85
CA VAL A 302 0.11 20.91 -26.28
C VAL A 302 1.43 20.36 -25.71
N PRO A 303 2.59 21.04 -25.91
CA PRO A 303 3.86 20.64 -25.31
C PRO A 303 3.72 20.35 -23.81
N ARG A 304 4.26 19.20 -23.39
CA ARG A 304 3.99 18.64 -22.06
C ARG A 304 5.17 18.87 -21.14
N VAL A 305 4.89 19.45 -19.98
CA VAL A 305 5.78 19.36 -18.83
C VAL A 305 5.23 18.33 -17.85
N PRO A 306 6.08 17.65 -17.06
CA PRO A 306 5.62 16.70 -16.05
C PRO A 306 4.57 17.35 -15.13
N THR A 307 3.39 16.74 -15.10
CA THR A 307 2.19 17.30 -14.49
C THR A 307 1.63 16.36 -13.44
N LEU A 308 1.36 16.86 -12.23
CA LEU A 308 0.58 16.16 -11.22
C LEU A 308 -0.87 16.67 -11.29
N ALA A 309 -1.72 15.95 -12.01
CA ALA A 309 -3.15 16.25 -12.07
C ALA A 309 -3.79 15.95 -10.71
N LEU A 310 -4.72 16.79 -10.27
CA LEU A 310 -5.37 16.68 -8.96
C LEU A 310 -6.72 15.96 -9.03
N ASN A 311 -6.92 15.19 -10.09
CA ASN A 311 -8.05 14.31 -10.32
C ASN A 311 -7.67 13.21 -11.30
N TYR A 312 -8.53 12.21 -11.46
CA TYR A 312 -8.38 11.23 -12.53
C TYR A 312 -8.96 11.74 -13.84
N ALA A 313 -8.33 11.34 -14.94
CA ALA A 313 -8.89 11.47 -16.28
C ALA A 313 -9.94 10.38 -16.53
N ASP A 314 -10.71 10.52 -17.61
CA ASP A 314 -11.55 9.43 -18.11
C ASP A 314 -10.70 8.24 -18.55
N ALA A 315 -11.26 7.03 -18.49
CA ALA A 315 -10.55 5.76 -18.68
C ALA A 315 -9.79 5.63 -20.02
N GLN A 316 -10.04 6.50 -20.99
CA GLN A 316 -9.39 6.54 -22.30
C GLN A 316 -8.19 7.51 -22.36
N ALA A 317 -7.96 8.32 -21.32
CA ALA A 317 -6.91 9.33 -21.28
C ALA A 317 -5.80 8.92 -20.30
N LEU A 318 -4.80 8.19 -20.82
CA LEU A 318 -3.63 7.80 -20.04
C LEU A 318 -2.74 9.02 -19.75
N PRO A 319 -2.14 9.10 -18.54
CA PRO A 319 -1.22 10.18 -18.25
C PRO A 319 0.05 10.03 -19.11
N PRO A 320 0.52 11.12 -19.73
CA PRO A 320 1.73 11.11 -20.55
C PRO A 320 2.98 10.84 -19.69
N PRO A 321 4.11 10.42 -20.29
CA PRO A 321 5.36 10.19 -19.56
C PRO A 321 5.74 11.36 -18.65
N GLY A 322 6.10 11.05 -17.40
CA GLY A 322 6.44 12.03 -16.37
C GLY A 322 5.25 12.70 -15.68
N SER A 323 4.01 12.49 -16.14
CA SER A 323 2.81 13.00 -15.48
C SER A 323 2.14 11.93 -14.62
N LEU A 324 1.48 12.37 -13.56
CA LEU A 324 0.80 11.53 -12.58
C LEU A 324 -0.60 12.09 -12.28
N GLN A 325 -1.46 11.23 -11.77
CA GLN A 325 -2.80 11.57 -11.30
C GLN A 325 -2.85 11.37 -9.79
N PHE A 326 -3.38 12.35 -9.07
CA PHE A 326 -3.54 12.30 -7.63
C PHE A 326 -4.94 12.79 -7.28
N ALA A 327 -5.82 11.85 -6.99
CA ALA A 327 -7.16 12.14 -6.50
C ALA A 327 -7.46 11.31 -5.26
N LEU A 328 -8.40 11.78 -4.46
CA LEU A 328 -8.97 11.00 -3.37
C LEU A 328 -10.04 10.09 -3.98
N LEU A 329 -9.69 8.83 -4.24
CA LEU A 329 -10.63 7.84 -4.74
C LEU A 329 -11.53 7.33 -3.62
N PRO A 330 -12.86 7.44 -3.75
CA PRO A 330 -13.79 6.89 -2.77
C PRO A 330 -13.63 5.37 -2.61
N GLU A 331 -13.16 4.67 -3.66
CA GLU A 331 -12.89 3.23 -3.66
C GLU A 331 -11.70 2.89 -2.75
N GLU A 332 -10.62 3.67 -2.78
CA GLU A 332 -9.45 3.43 -1.93
C GLU A 332 -9.77 3.67 -0.44
N GLU A 333 -10.57 4.70 -0.14
CA GLU A 333 -11.06 4.94 1.21
C GLU A 333 -11.99 3.80 1.69
N ALA A 334 -12.85 3.29 0.80
CA ALA A 334 -13.72 2.16 1.07
C ALA A 334 -12.93 0.86 1.35
N VAL A 335 -11.88 0.59 0.57
CA VAL A 335 -10.95 -0.53 0.81
C VAL A 335 -10.26 -0.38 2.17
N SER A 336 -9.77 0.82 2.49
CA SER A 336 -9.13 1.09 3.79
C SER A 336 -10.08 0.91 4.98
N ALA A 337 -11.35 1.30 4.83
CA ALA A 337 -12.38 1.10 5.83
C ALA A 337 -12.66 -0.40 6.06
N ALA A 338 -12.72 -1.21 4.99
CA ALA A 338 -12.89 -2.66 5.07
C ALA A 338 -11.68 -3.33 5.75
N ASP A 339 -10.45 -2.94 5.39
CA ASP A 339 -9.23 -3.45 6.03
C ASP A 339 -9.21 -3.18 7.53
N ARG A 340 -9.56 -1.96 7.93
CA ARG A 340 -9.63 -1.61 9.36
C ARG A 340 -10.71 -2.39 10.10
N MET A 341 -11.85 -2.61 9.46
CA MET A 341 -12.94 -3.40 10.03
C MET A 341 -12.46 -4.84 10.31
N ILE A 342 -11.80 -5.47 9.33
CA ILE A 342 -11.25 -6.82 9.47
C ILE A 342 -10.12 -6.87 10.51
N GLN A 343 -9.23 -5.88 10.56
CA GLN A 343 -8.18 -5.77 11.57
C GLN A 343 -8.74 -5.70 13.01
N ARG A 344 -9.98 -5.21 13.17
CA ARG A 344 -10.70 -5.17 14.45
C ARG A 344 -11.47 -6.47 14.73
N GLY A 345 -11.37 -7.48 13.87
CA GLY A 345 -12.08 -8.75 13.98
C GLY A 345 -13.56 -8.69 13.61
N LEU A 346 -14.03 -7.54 13.10
CA LEU A 346 -15.41 -7.34 12.67
C LEU A 346 -15.54 -7.91 11.25
N LYS A 347 -16.50 -8.81 11.00
CA LYS A 347 -16.60 -9.54 9.72
C LYS A 347 -17.91 -9.31 8.99
N ARG A 348 -18.94 -8.79 9.66
CA ARG A 348 -20.29 -8.67 9.11
C ARG A 348 -20.71 -7.20 9.11
N ALA A 349 -20.86 -6.60 7.93
CA ALA A 349 -21.16 -5.17 7.78
C ALA A 349 -22.53 -4.91 7.18
N LEU A 350 -23.20 -3.85 7.64
CA LEU A 350 -24.21 -3.14 6.86
C LEU A 350 -23.54 -2.00 6.08
N VAL A 351 -23.97 -1.78 4.85
CA VAL A 351 -23.45 -0.73 3.98
C VAL A 351 -24.52 0.34 3.77
N LEU A 352 -24.19 1.59 4.06
CA LEU A 352 -25.07 2.74 3.85
C LEU A 352 -24.32 3.81 3.04
N VAL A 353 -24.81 4.08 1.83
CA VAL A 353 -24.17 5.01 0.88
C VAL A 353 -25.20 5.97 0.26
N PRO A 354 -24.80 7.16 -0.23
CA PRO A 354 -25.69 8.03 -0.97
C PRO A 354 -26.13 7.37 -2.27
N LYS A 355 -27.33 7.72 -2.73
CA LYS A 355 -27.87 7.33 -4.03
C LYS A 355 -27.23 8.15 -5.17
N ASP A 356 -25.92 8.00 -5.33
CA ASP A 356 -25.14 8.57 -6.43
C ASP A 356 -24.03 7.60 -6.86
N ASP A 357 -23.43 7.86 -8.03
CA ASP A 357 -22.41 6.98 -8.63
C ASP A 357 -21.15 6.83 -7.73
N VAL A 358 -20.82 7.88 -6.98
CA VAL A 358 -19.70 7.87 -6.01
C VAL A 358 -19.98 6.91 -4.87
N GLY A 359 -21.19 6.98 -4.28
CA GLY A 359 -21.64 6.08 -3.22
C GLY A 359 -21.70 4.62 -3.66
N LEU A 360 -22.19 4.36 -4.89
CA LEU A 360 -22.27 3.02 -5.45
C LEU A 360 -20.88 2.40 -5.67
N ARG A 361 -19.91 3.15 -6.19
CA ARG A 361 -18.53 2.68 -6.36
C ARG A 361 -17.85 2.42 -5.01
N ALA A 362 -18.06 3.29 -4.02
CA ALA A 362 -17.56 3.07 -2.66
C ALA A 362 -18.15 1.79 -2.03
N ALA A 363 -19.46 1.55 -2.19
CA ALA A 363 -20.11 0.33 -1.71
C ALA A 363 -19.54 -0.93 -2.38
N ALA A 364 -19.34 -0.90 -3.70
CA ALA A 364 -18.77 -2.01 -4.45
C ALA A 364 -17.34 -2.33 -3.96
N ALA A 365 -16.47 -1.33 -3.88
CA ALA A 365 -15.08 -1.50 -3.43
C ALA A 365 -14.99 -2.01 -1.98
N PHE A 366 -15.80 -1.46 -1.07
CA PHE A 366 -15.89 -1.95 0.32
C PHE A 366 -16.34 -3.42 0.36
N GLY A 367 -17.41 -3.75 -0.38
CA GLY A 367 -18.00 -5.09 -0.38
C GLY A 367 -17.10 -6.15 -1.02
N GLU A 368 -16.36 -5.81 -2.07
CA GLU A 368 -15.34 -6.68 -2.66
C GLU A 368 -14.18 -6.92 -1.70
N ARG A 369 -13.63 -5.86 -1.09
CA ARG A 369 -12.52 -5.99 -0.15
C ARG A 369 -12.91 -6.82 1.08
N LEU A 370 -14.09 -6.56 1.64
CA LEU A 370 -14.59 -7.28 2.81
C LEU A 370 -14.78 -8.77 2.51
N ARG A 371 -15.39 -9.12 1.36
CA ARG A 371 -15.56 -10.52 0.94
C ARG A 371 -14.22 -11.22 0.68
N GLY A 372 -13.27 -10.51 0.05
CA GLY A 372 -11.92 -11.03 -0.20
C GLY A 372 -11.14 -11.39 1.07
N GLN A 373 -11.48 -10.78 2.21
CA GLN A 373 -10.89 -11.10 3.53
C GLN A 373 -11.79 -11.99 4.40
N GLY A 374 -12.79 -12.66 3.81
CA GLY A 374 -13.67 -13.60 4.51
C GLY A 374 -14.77 -12.94 5.37
N GLY A 375 -15.05 -11.65 5.14
CA GLY A 375 -16.20 -10.94 5.69
C GLY A 375 -17.45 -11.02 4.79
N VAL A 376 -18.56 -10.47 5.27
CA VAL A 376 -19.88 -10.53 4.62
C VAL A 376 -20.58 -9.18 4.70
N VAL A 377 -21.13 -8.72 3.57
CA VAL A 377 -22.09 -7.61 3.55
C VAL A 377 -23.47 -8.18 3.90
N ALA A 378 -23.93 -7.91 5.12
CA ALA A 378 -25.19 -8.43 5.67
C ALA A 378 -26.43 -7.69 5.14
N GLY A 379 -26.23 -6.51 4.57
CA GLY A 379 -27.26 -5.68 3.97
C GLY A 379 -26.65 -4.39 3.43
N GLN A 380 -27.27 -3.84 2.39
CA GLN A 380 -26.90 -2.58 1.77
C GLN A 380 -28.15 -1.73 1.60
N ALA A 381 -28.06 -0.44 1.91
CA ALA A 381 -29.09 0.54 1.60
C ALA A 381 -28.46 1.81 1.04
N GLU A 382 -29.27 2.49 0.25
CA GLU A 382 -28.95 3.78 -0.32
C GLU A 382 -29.79 4.84 0.38
N TYR A 383 -29.22 6.04 0.52
CA TYR A 383 -29.95 7.17 1.04
C TYR A 383 -29.97 8.35 0.07
N ASP A 384 -31.06 9.11 0.07
CA ASP A 384 -31.13 10.35 -0.71
C ASP A 384 -30.37 11.46 0.01
N PRO A 385 -29.26 11.98 -0.56
CA PRO A 385 -28.45 13.03 0.10
C PRO A 385 -29.19 14.36 0.30
N SER A 386 -30.33 14.55 -0.37
CA SER A 386 -31.19 15.74 -0.32
C SER A 386 -32.40 15.59 0.62
N ALA A 387 -32.76 14.37 1.01
CA ALA A 387 -33.88 14.13 1.91
C ALA A 387 -33.52 14.40 3.38
N ALA A 388 -34.43 15.05 4.10
CA ALA A 388 -34.28 15.37 5.53
C ALA A 388 -34.63 14.19 6.46
N ASP A 389 -35.46 13.26 5.99
CA ASP A 389 -35.86 12.04 6.71
C ASP A 389 -35.43 10.81 5.90
N GLN A 390 -34.67 9.93 6.55
CA GLN A 390 -34.16 8.68 5.99
C GLN A 390 -34.48 7.49 6.92
N THR A 391 -35.47 7.68 7.80
CA THR A 391 -35.84 6.73 8.84
C THR A 391 -36.32 5.41 8.25
N ALA A 392 -36.97 5.42 7.09
CA ALA A 392 -37.49 4.22 6.44
C ALA A 392 -36.34 3.31 5.92
N GLU A 393 -35.36 3.89 5.24
CA GLU A 393 -34.19 3.20 4.71
C GLU A 393 -33.35 2.60 5.84
N LEU A 394 -33.15 3.37 6.92
CA LEU A 394 -32.43 2.94 8.12
C LEU A 394 -33.15 1.79 8.84
N ARG A 395 -34.47 1.84 8.98
CA ARG A 395 -35.27 0.77 9.61
C ARG A 395 -35.27 -0.53 8.81
N ARG A 396 -35.23 -0.43 7.48
CA ARG A 396 -35.07 -1.58 6.58
C ARG A 396 -33.68 -2.20 6.69
N LEU A 397 -32.64 -1.38 6.63
CA LEU A 397 -31.24 -1.83 6.67
C LEU A 397 -30.92 -2.55 8.00
N THR A 398 -31.43 -2.03 9.11
CA THR A 398 -31.19 -2.56 10.47
C THR A 398 -32.08 -3.76 10.83
N GLY A 399 -33.01 -4.15 9.95
CA GLY A 399 -33.93 -5.28 10.16
C GLY A 399 -35.03 -5.02 11.19
N ILE A 400 -35.21 -3.77 11.63
CA ILE A 400 -36.23 -3.39 12.63
C ILE A 400 -37.64 -3.69 12.09
N GLU A 401 -37.92 -3.45 10.80
CA GLU A 401 -39.22 -3.76 10.19
C GLU A 401 -39.52 -5.27 10.20
N GLN A 402 -38.51 -6.12 9.94
CA GLN A 402 -38.67 -7.58 9.94
C GLN A 402 -38.87 -8.12 11.37
N SER A 403 -38.22 -7.50 12.36
CA SER A 403 -38.43 -7.79 13.78
C SER A 403 -39.85 -7.43 14.21
N GLN A 404 -40.36 -6.26 13.80
CA GLN A 404 -41.73 -5.82 14.06
C GLN A 404 -42.77 -6.73 13.37
N ALA A 405 -42.55 -7.10 12.11
CA ALA A 405 -43.43 -8.00 11.37
C ALA A 405 -43.50 -9.40 12.02
N ARG A 406 -42.38 -9.92 12.51
CA ARG A 406 -42.32 -11.19 13.25
C ARG A 406 -43.05 -11.11 14.59
N VAL A 407 -42.89 -10.02 15.35
CA VAL A 407 -43.62 -9.81 16.60
C VAL A 407 -45.13 -9.73 16.35
N GLN A 408 -45.57 -9.03 15.29
CA GLN A 408 -46.98 -8.96 14.92
C GLN A 408 -47.53 -10.32 14.46
N PHE A 409 -46.76 -11.08 13.68
CA PHE A 409 -47.12 -12.45 13.28
C PHE A 409 -47.28 -13.37 14.49
N LEU A 410 -46.34 -13.34 15.43
CA LEU A 410 -46.40 -14.15 16.66
C LEU A 410 -47.56 -13.73 17.56
N ARG A 411 -47.89 -12.44 17.66
CA ARG A 411 -49.08 -11.97 18.37
C ARG A 411 -50.37 -12.51 17.75
N GLY A 412 -50.46 -12.50 16.42
CA GLY A 412 -51.59 -13.07 15.68
C GLY A 412 -51.73 -14.58 15.89
N LEU A 413 -50.60 -15.31 15.96
CA LEU A 413 -50.60 -16.77 16.14
C LEU A 413 -50.89 -17.21 17.58
N LEU A 414 -50.41 -16.47 18.58
CA LEU A 414 -50.43 -16.84 19.99
C LEU A 414 -51.56 -16.18 20.79
N GLY A 415 -52.29 -15.22 20.20
CA GLY A 415 -53.47 -14.58 20.82
C GLY A 415 -53.18 -13.85 22.13
N THR A 416 -51.92 -13.52 22.42
CA THR A 416 -51.47 -12.91 23.68
C THR A 416 -50.61 -11.69 23.40
N GLU A 417 -50.67 -10.69 24.30
CA GLU A 417 -49.81 -9.51 24.21
C GLU A 417 -48.35 -9.88 24.49
N LEU A 418 -47.59 -10.12 23.44
CA LEU A 418 -46.14 -10.25 23.52
C LEU A 418 -45.51 -8.86 23.64
N LYS A 419 -44.99 -8.53 24.83
CA LYS A 419 -44.05 -7.41 25.04
C LYS A 419 -42.65 -7.87 24.61
N MET A 420 -42.40 -7.86 23.31
CA MET A 420 -41.07 -8.01 22.75
C MET A 420 -40.63 -6.65 22.20
N ASP A 421 -39.57 -6.10 22.77
CA ASP A 421 -38.93 -4.92 22.20
C ASP A 421 -38.28 -5.30 20.86
N PRO A 422 -38.44 -4.51 19.79
CA PRO A 422 -37.80 -4.79 18.51
C PRO A 422 -36.29 -4.82 18.70
N THR A 423 -35.69 -6.00 18.64
CA THR A 423 -34.24 -6.15 18.70
C THR A 423 -33.64 -5.92 17.31
N PRO A 424 -32.59 -5.07 17.19
CA PRO A 424 -31.79 -4.98 15.98
C PRO A 424 -31.19 -6.31 15.59
N ARG A 425 -30.74 -6.42 14.33
CA ARG A 425 -29.97 -7.56 13.84
C ARG A 425 -28.72 -7.78 14.71
N ALA A 426 -28.74 -8.86 15.51
CA ALA A 426 -27.59 -9.30 16.30
C ALA A 426 -26.50 -9.99 15.44
N ASP A 427 -26.75 -10.17 14.15
CA ASP A 427 -25.85 -10.80 13.20
C ASP A 427 -24.99 -9.79 12.43
N VAL A 428 -24.72 -8.60 12.98
CA VAL A 428 -23.92 -7.56 12.33
C VAL A 428 -22.90 -6.98 13.32
N ASP A 429 -21.67 -6.80 12.86
CA ASP A 429 -20.53 -6.33 13.66
C ASP A 429 -20.16 -4.87 13.39
N ALA A 430 -20.58 -4.30 12.25
CA ALA A 430 -20.27 -2.92 11.87
C ALA A 430 -21.27 -2.31 10.89
N ILE A 431 -21.27 -0.98 10.79
CA ILE A 431 -21.91 -0.22 9.71
C ILE A 431 -20.83 0.57 8.97
N PHE A 432 -20.69 0.33 7.67
CA PHE A 432 -19.94 1.19 6.78
C PHE A 432 -20.86 2.31 6.28
N LEU A 433 -20.53 3.54 6.66
CA LEU A 433 -21.27 4.74 6.28
C LEU A 433 -20.39 5.60 5.36
N PHE A 434 -20.74 5.66 4.07
CA PHE A 434 -20.14 6.62 3.15
C PHE A 434 -21.03 7.85 3.12
N ALA A 435 -20.61 8.97 3.70
CA ALA A 435 -21.44 10.17 3.77
C ALA A 435 -20.64 11.46 3.91
N ARG A 436 -21.13 12.57 3.34
CA ARG A 436 -20.54 13.89 3.59
C ARG A 436 -20.75 14.31 5.03
N ASN A 437 -19.88 15.20 5.50
CA ASN A 437 -19.86 15.70 6.87
C ASN A 437 -21.21 16.18 7.43
N ALA A 438 -22.04 16.82 6.61
CA ALA A 438 -23.37 17.28 7.00
C ALA A 438 -24.37 16.12 7.12
N GLN A 439 -24.34 15.18 6.18
CA GLN A 439 -25.23 14.00 6.15
C GLN A 439 -24.91 13.03 7.29
N ALA A 440 -23.63 12.75 7.55
CA ALA A 440 -23.23 11.89 8.66
C ALA A 440 -23.75 12.40 10.01
N ARG A 441 -23.79 13.73 10.23
CA ARG A 441 -24.33 14.33 11.47
C ARG A 441 -25.84 14.14 11.62
N LEU A 442 -26.57 14.00 10.51
CA LEU A 442 -28.01 13.72 10.52
C LEU A 442 -28.28 12.23 10.69
N LEU A 443 -27.46 11.38 10.08
CA LEU A 443 -27.63 9.92 10.05
C LEU A 443 -27.22 9.23 11.35
N LEU A 444 -26.10 9.64 11.95
CA LEU A 444 -25.55 8.98 13.14
C LEU A 444 -26.52 8.97 14.35
N PRO A 445 -27.24 10.05 14.69
CA PRO A 445 -28.22 10.00 15.78
C PRO A 445 -29.41 9.08 15.47
N GLN A 446 -29.82 8.99 14.21
CA GLN A 446 -30.95 8.13 13.79
C GLN A 446 -30.58 6.65 13.89
N LEU A 447 -29.31 6.31 13.66
CA LEU A 447 -28.75 4.98 13.90
C LEU A 447 -28.66 4.59 15.39
N LYS A 448 -28.76 5.56 16.32
CA LYS A 448 -28.59 5.38 17.78
C LYS A 448 -29.87 5.59 18.61
N SER A 449 -31.03 5.76 17.96
CA SER A 449 -32.32 6.04 18.63
C SER A 449 -32.84 4.84 19.47
N PRO A 450 -33.69 5.05 20.52
CA PRO A 450 -34.09 3.99 21.45
C PRO A 450 -34.68 2.76 20.74
N GLY A 451 -34.09 1.59 20.99
CA GLY A 451 -34.31 0.35 20.24
C GLY A 451 -33.12 -0.08 19.37
N SER A 452 -32.09 0.76 19.22
CA SER A 452 -30.87 0.48 18.46
C SER A 452 -29.60 0.35 19.31
N ASP A 453 -29.70 0.33 20.64
CA ASP A 453 -28.57 0.19 21.58
C ASP A 453 -27.74 -1.10 21.39
N ALA A 454 -28.23 -2.04 20.59
CA ALA A 454 -27.52 -3.27 20.20
C ALA A 454 -26.77 -3.17 18.86
N LEU A 455 -26.86 -2.04 18.13
CA LEU A 455 -26.12 -1.86 16.87
C LEU A 455 -24.67 -1.42 17.13
N PRO A 456 -23.71 -1.99 16.39
CA PRO A 456 -22.30 -1.60 16.50
C PRO A 456 -22.07 -0.16 16.03
N ASP A 457 -21.07 0.49 16.62
CA ASP A 457 -20.69 1.85 16.24
C ASP A 457 -20.32 1.92 14.74
N PRO A 458 -20.82 2.92 13.99
CA PRO A 458 -20.45 3.10 12.60
C PRO A 458 -18.95 3.31 12.45
N VAL A 459 -18.36 2.67 11.45
CA VAL A 459 -16.97 2.93 11.05
C VAL A 459 -16.97 4.25 10.26
N ASP A 460 -16.81 5.38 10.96
CA ASP A 460 -16.84 6.74 10.39
C ASP A 460 -15.49 7.11 9.75
N GLN A 461 -15.55 7.69 8.55
CA GLN A 461 -14.44 8.30 7.82
C GLN A 461 -13.70 9.39 8.61
N ARG A 462 -14.36 10.07 9.55
CA ARG A 462 -13.71 11.04 10.45
C ARG A 462 -12.80 10.40 11.48
N ASP A 463 -13.12 9.21 11.96
CA ASP A 463 -12.25 8.45 12.86
C ASP A 463 -11.04 7.88 12.10
N LEU A 464 -11.15 7.69 10.78
CA LEU A 464 -10.01 7.42 9.89
C LEU A 464 -9.01 8.60 9.94
N TRP A 465 -9.50 9.83 9.76
CA TRP A 465 -8.69 11.06 9.83
C TRP A 465 -8.20 11.42 11.25
N ARG A 466 -9.05 11.26 12.29
CA ARG A 466 -8.68 11.57 13.69
C ARG A 466 -7.73 10.56 14.30
N GLN A 467 -7.77 9.27 13.92
CA GLN A 467 -6.77 8.30 14.36
C GLN A 467 -5.41 8.49 13.64
N GLN A 468 -5.40 8.83 12.35
CA GLN A 468 -4.16 9.25 11.68
C GLN A 468 -3.54 10.48 12.34
N GLN A 469 -4.35 11.46 12.78
CA GLN A 469 -3.83 12.58 13.57
C GLN A 469 -3.49 12.21 15.03
N ARG A 470 -4.15 11.24 15.67
CA ARG A 470 -3.82 10.84 17.07
C ARG A 470 -2.53 10.03 17.19
N VAL A 471 -2.18 9.24 16.16
CA VAL A 471 -0.92 8.46 16.14
C VAL A 471 0.25 9.34 15.65
N GLY A 472 0.00 10.38 14.84
CA GLY A 472 1.05 11.26 14.30
C GLY A 472 1.29 12.60 15.01
N TYR A 473 0.35 13.16 15.79
CA TYR A 473 0.46 14.57 16.23
C TYR A 473 0.51 14.84 17.74
N ARG A 474 0.27 13.84 18.61
CA ARG A 474 0.15 14.11 20.06
C ARG A 474 1.48 14.29 20.82
N SER A 475 2.62 13.93 20.25
CA SER A 475 3.93 14.06 20.93
C SER A 475 4.67 15.39 20.67
N GLY A 476 4.39 16.08 19.55
CA GLY A 476 5.09 17.31 19.16
C GLY A 476 4.46 18.61 19.72
N TRP A 477 3.13 18.74 19.65
CA TRP A 477 2.45 20.02 19.90
C TRP A 477 2.46 20.47 21.37
N ARG A 478 2.47 19.54 22.33
CA ARG A 478 2.60 19.88 23.76
C ARG A 478 4.01 20.30 24.18
N ARG A 479 5.02 20.02 23.34
CA ARG A 479 6.41 20.45 23.56
C ARG A 479 6.63 21.86 22.98
N VAL A 480 6.09 22.12 21.79
CA VAL A 480 6.15 23.42 21.09
C VAL A 480 5.32 24.50 21.79
N LEU A 481 4.13 24.18 22.31
CA LEU A 481 3.33 25.16 23.07
C LEU A 481 3.91 25.48 24.45
N ARG A 482 4.68 24.57 25.06
CA ARG A 482 5.38 24.84 26.33
C ARG A 482 6.63 25.69 26.13
N SER A 483 7.37 25.49 25.02
CA SER A 483 8.50 26.37 24.67
C SER A 483 8.05 27.76 24.20
N ALA A 484 6.92 27.87 23.51
CA ALA A 484 6.36 29.17 23.10
C ALA A 484 5.80 30.01 24.28
N VAL A 485 5.24 29.36 25.31
CA VAL A 485 4.79 30.06 26.54
C VAL A 485 5.96 30.41 27.47
N ALA A 486 7.06 29.64 27.47
CA ALA A 486 8.27 29.97 28.21
C ALA A 486 9.03 31.17 27.57
N ALA A 487 9.09 31.25 26.23
CA ALA A 487 9.75 32.33 25.51
C ALA A 487 9.03 33.69 25.61
N ARG A 488 7.75 33.72 26.02
CA ARG A 488 6.97 34.95 26.21
C ARG A 488 7.00 35.51 27.64
N ARG A 489 7.68 34.84 28.57
CA ARG A 489 7.92 35.32 29.95
C ARG A 489 9.33 35.90 30.17
N GLN A 490 10.17 35.94 29.13
CA GLN A 490 11.52 36.53 29.17
C GLN A 490 11.71 37.65 28.13
N ARG A 491 10.63 38.32 27.71
CA ARG A 491 10.69 39.61 27.01
C ARG A 491 9.83 40.63 27.70
#